data_AF-E9I6J8-F1
#
_entry.id   AF-E9I6J8-F1
#
_cell.length_a   1.000
_cell.length_b   1.000
_cell.length_c   1.000
_cell.angle_alpha   90.00
_cell.angle_beta   90.00
_cell.angle_gamma   90.00
#
_symmetry.space_group_name_H-M   'P 1'
#
loop_
_entity.id
_entity.type
_entity.pdbx_description
1 polymer ?
#
loop_
_entity_poly.entity_id
_entity_poly.type
_entity_poly.pdbx_seq_one_letter_code
_entity_poly.pdbx_strand_id
1 'polypeptide(L)'
;DENSEVEIVAAGFKFGWIQGVLIRCLLNIWGVMLFLRLSWVVGQAGILQAILIVLLATTVTIITALSMSAISTNGQIKGGGTYYMISRSLGPEFGGTIGIIFALANSMGIALHTVGFCEALSDMLEEYFGVQIIDGGLNDIRIIGSITLVVLGAIVAIGMEWEAKVVGPN
;
A
#
# COMPACT_ATOMS: atom_id res chain seq x y z
N ASP A 1 14.77 37.80 6.12
CA ASP A 1 13.71 37.10 6.87
C ASP A 1 13.47 35.73 6.28
N GLU A 2 14.32 34.79 6.67
CA GLU A 2 14.33 33.38 6.25
C GLU A 2 13.05 32.61 6.65
N ASN A 3 12.22 33.24 7.51
CA ASN A 3 10.96 32.68 7.99
C ASN A 3 9.78 32.90 7.03
N SER A 4 9.89 33.79 6.04
CA SER A 4 8.84 34.02 5.05
C SER A 4 8.96 33.10 3.82
N GLU A 5 10.17 32.69 3.42
CA GLU A 5 10.36 31.75 2.30
C GLU A 5 9.89 30.34 2.64
N VAL A 6 10.01 29.91 3.90
CA VAL A 6 9.55 28.60 4.37
C VAL A 6 8.02 28.48 4.32
N GLU A 7 7.29 29.59 4.44
CA GLU A 7 5.82 29.61 4.42
C GLU A 7 5.26 29.48 2.99
N ILE A 8 5.98 29.99 1.98
CA ILE A 8 5.53 30.02 0.58
C ILE A 8 5.70 28.64 -0.09
N VAL A 9 6.75 27.88 0.26
CA VAL A 9 6.95 26.49 -0.24
C VAL A 9 5.89 25.52 0.33
N ALA A 10 5.22 25.88 1.43
CA ALA A 10 4.24 25.06 2.12
C ALA A 10 2.78 25.30 1.68
N ALA A 11 2.54 26.05 0.60
CA ALA A 11 1.21 26.26 0.03
C ALA A 11 0.70 25.07 -0.82
N GLY A 12 1.18 23.86 -0.55
CA GLY A 12 0.55 22.64 -1.03
C GLY A 12 -0.82 22.45 -0.38
N PHE A 13 -1.78 21.92 -1.14
CA PHE A 13 -3.13 21.64 -0.66
C PHE A 13 -3.08 20.77 0.61
N LYS A 14 -3.40 21.33 1.78
CA LYS A 14 -3.36 20.60 3.05
C LYS A 14 -4.55 19.65 3.12
N PHE A 15 -4.30 18.36 2.91
CA PHE A 15 -5.32 17.33 3.08
C PHE A 15 -5.77 17.24 4.54
N GLY A 16 -7.09 17.26 4.77
CA GLY A 16 -7.66 16.96 6.09
C GLY A 16 -7.51 15.48 6.47
N TRP A 17 -7.86 15.11 7.70
CA TRP A 17 -7.70 13.73 8.19
C TRP A 17 -8.50 12.69 7.39
N ILE A 18 -9.67 13.06 6.85
CA ILE A 18 -10.53 12.15 6.06
C ILE A 18 -9.85 11.80 4.73
N GLN A 19 -9.52 12.80 3.92
CA GLN A 19 -8.94 12.59 2.59
C GLN A 19 -7.47 12.16 2.67
N GLY A 20 -6.72 12.74 3.59
CA GLY A 20 -5.28 12.50 3.73
C GLY A 20 -4.94 11.19 4.42
N VAL A 21 -5.75 10.73 5.39
CA VAL A 21 -5.41 9.57 6.22
C VAL A 21 -6.44 8.46 6.10
N LEU A 22 -7.72 8.73 6.39
CA LEU A 22 -8.74 7.68 6.44
C LEU A 22 -8.93 6.99 5.09
N ILE A 23 -9.14 7.76 4.01
CA ILE A 23 -9.37 7.21 2.67
C ILE A 23 -8.12 6.47 2.16
N ARG A 24 -6.93 7.05 2.36
CA ARG A 24 -5.65 6.42 2.00
C ARG A 24 -5.42 5.10 2.74
N CYS A 25 -5.75 5.04 4.02
CA CYS A 25 -5.64 3.83 4.84
C CYS A 25 -6.63 2.75 4.40
N LEU A 26 -7.91 3.12 4.16
CA LEU A 26 -8.93 2.18 3.69
C LEU A 26 -8.56 1.56 2.34
N LEU A 27 -8.06 2.35 1.40
CA LEU A 27 -7.61 1.86 0.10
C LEU A 27 -6.42 0.90 0.19
N ASN A 28 -5.56 1.07 1.20
CA ASN A 28 -4.41 0.18 1.40
C ASN A 28 -4.81 -1.15 2.08
N ILE A 29 -5.84 -1.14 2.94
CA ILE A 29 -6.36 -2.35 3.59
C ILE A 29 -7.26 -3.15 2.63
N TRP A 30 -8.09 -2.47 1.85
CA TRP A 30 -9.00 -3.09 0.88
C TRP A 30 -8.25 -3.49 -0.39
N GLY A 31 -7.67 -4.70 -0.37
CA GLY A 31 -6.97 -5.26 -1.51
C GLY A 31 -7.74 -6.31 -2.30
N VAL A 32 -7.29 -6.59 -3.52
CA VAL A 32 -7.79 -7.67 -4.40
C VAL A 32 -7.81 -9.03 -3.69
N MET A 33 -6.80 -9.29 -2.84
CA MET A 33 -6.68 -10.57 -2.15
C MET A 33 -7.82 -10.83 -1.15
N LEU A 34 -8.47 -9.79 -0.62
CA LEU A 34 -9.67 -9.95 0.20
C LEU A 34 -10.78 -10.61 -0.62
N PHE A 35 -11.03 -10.15 -1.84
CA PHE A 35 -12.11 -10.68 -2.67
C PHE A 35 -11.83 -12.10 -3.18
N LEU A 36 -10.60 -12.39 -3.60
CA LEU A 36 -10.25 -13.71 -4.15
C LEU A 36 -10.06 -14.78 -3.06
N ARG A 37 -9.49 -14.42 -1.91
CA ARG A 37 -9.08 -15.42 -0.90
C ARG A 37 -10.07 -15.56 0.25
N LEU A 38 -10.83 -14.53 0.63
CA LEU A 38 -11.74 -14.62 1.78
C LEU A 38 -12.82 -15.68 1.56
N SER A 39 -13.39 -15.75 0.35
CA SER A 39 -14.38 -16.77 -0.03
C SER A 39 -13.85 -18.19 0.13
N TRP A 40 -12.61 -18.44 -0.29
CA TRP A 40 -11.97 -19.74 -0.15
C TRP A 40 -11.65 -20.08 1.31
N VAL A 41 -11.14 -19.12 2.09
CA VAL A 41 -10.85 -19.30 3.52
C VAL A 41 -12.12 -19.65 4.30
N VAL A 42 -13.22 -18.95 4.06
CA VAL A 42 -14.52 -19.26 4.69
C VAL A 42 -15.02 -20.63 4.25
N GLY A 43 -14.81 -21.01 3.00
CA GLY A 43 -15.18 -22.32 2.46
C GLY A 43 -14.40 -23.50 3.08
N GLN A 44 -13.13 -23.33 3.42
CA GLN A 44 -12.29 -24.38 4.01
C GLN A 44 -12.37 -24.44 5.54
N ALA A 45 -12.30 -23.30 6.23
CA ALA A 45 -12.28 -23.25 7.69
C ALA A 45 -13.70 -23.25 8.31
N GLY A 46 -14.71 -22.89 7.52
CA GLY A 46 -16.06 -22.63 8.01
C GLY A 46 -16.20 -21.26 8.67
N ILE A 47 -17.46 -20.83 8.86
CA ILE A 47 -17.81 -19.47 9.28
C ILE A 47 -17.22 -19.12 10.66
N LEU A 48 -17.32 -20.02 11.64
CA LEU A 48 -16.91 -19.75 13.02
C LEU A 48 -15.39 -19.57 13.15
N GLN A 49 -14.61 -20.41 12.46
CA GLN A 49 -13.16 -20.30 12.44
C GLN A 49 -12.68 -19.10 11.60
N ALA A 50 -13.34 -18.80 10.48
CA ALA A 50 -13.03 -17.62 9.68
C ALA A 50 -13.23 -16.31 10.47
N ILE A 51 -14.32 -16.21 11.25
CA ILE A 51 -14.54 -15.08 12.16
C ILE A 51 -13.41 -14.99 13.20
N LEU A 52 -12.99 -16.10 13.79
CA LEU A 52 -11.89 -16.13 14.76
C LEU A 52 -10.57 -15.62 14.13
N ILE A 53 -10.25 -16.04 12.90
CA ILE A 53 -9.06 -15.58 12.17
C ILE A 53 -9.12 -14.07 11.95
N VAL A 54 -10.26 -13.53 11.51
CA VAL A 54 -10.45 -12.09 11.28
C VAL A 54 -10.32 -11.32 12.60
N LEU A 55 -10.87 -11.82 13.71
CA LEU A 55 -10.77 -11.18 15.02
C LEU A 55 -9.33 -11.13 15.53
N LEU A 56 -8.56 -12.21 15.36
CA LEU A 56 -7.13 -12.24 15.73
C LEU A 56 -6.31 -11.26 14.89
N ALA A 57 -6.51 -11.25 13.56
CA ALA A 57 -5.84 -10.32 12.66
C ALA A 57 -6.17 -8.85 13.00
N THR A 58 -7.44 -8.57 13.30
CA THR A 58 -7.91 -7.24 13.70
C THR A 58 -7.30 -6.82 15.03
N THR A 59 -7.20 -7.73 16.00
CA THR A 59 -6.58 -7.46 17.31
C THR A 59 -5.11 -7.07 17.15
N VAL A 60 -4.34 -7.82 16.36
CA VAL A 60 -2.94 -7.48 16.06
C VAL A 60 -2.84 -6.09 15.41
N THR A 61 -3.69 -5.82 14.42
CA THR A 61 -3.71 -4.52 13.71
C THR A 61 -4.04 -3.37 14.66
N ILE A 62 -5.01 -3.55 15.57
CA ILE A 62 -5.38 -2.53 16.57
C ILE A 62 -4.21 -2.24 17.51
N ILE A 63 -3.53 -3.27 18.01
CA ILE A 63 -2.36 -3.09 18.89
C ILE A 63 -1.27 -2.29 18.17
N THR A 64 -0.94 -2.65 16.93
CA THR A 64 0.04 -1.92 16.11
C THR A 64 -0.40 -0.48 15.84
N ALA A 65 -1.68 -0.24 15.55
CA ALA A 65 -2.22 1.10 15.30
C ALA A 65 -2.17 1.99 16.56
N LEU A 66 -2.43 1.43 17.73
CA LEU A 66 -2.28 2.13 19.01
C LEU A 66 -0.83 2.47 19.29
N SER A 67 0.11 1.54 19.05
CA SER A 67 1.55 1.82 19.16
C SER A 67 2.01 2.93 18.20
N MET A 68 1.56 2.90 16.94
CA MET A 68 1.86 3.97 15.98
C MET A 68 1.25 5.31 16.39
N SER A 69 0.06 5.31 16.99
CA SER A 69 -0.57 6.54 17.52
C SER A 69 0.23 7.13 18.68
N ALA A 70 0.79 6.29 19.56
CA ALA A 70 1.69 6.74 20.62
C ALA A 70 3.00 7.34 20.05
N ILE A 71 3.55 6.75 18.99
CA ILE A 71 4.75 7.27 18.32
C ILE A 71 4.47 8.63 17.64
N SER A 72 3.34 8.76 16.94
CA SER A 72 2.97 10.00 16.24
C SER A 72 2.54 11.13 17.18
N THR A 73 2.22 10.83 18.43
CA THR A 73 1.91 11.84 19.46
C THR A 73 3.12 12.23 20.30
N ASN A 74 4.27 11.56 20.13
CA ASN A 74 5.50 11.83 20.89
C ASN A 74 6.44 12.75 20.09
N GLY A 75 6.33 14.06 20.36
CA GLY A 75 7.21 15.10 19.81
C GLY A 75 6.61 15.96 18.70
N GLN A 76 7.33 17.00 18.27
CA GLN A 76 6.90 17.90 17.20
C GLN A 76 7.20 17.30 15.83
N ILE A 77 6.21 16.71 15.15
CA ILE A 77 6.40 16.18 13.80
C ILE A 77 6.54 17.36 12.83
N LYS A 78 7.77 17.63 12.37
CA LYS A 78 8.02 18.49 11.19
C LYS A 78 7.65 17.70 9.92
N GLY A 79 7.34 18.39 8.82
CA GLY A 79 6.90 17.77 7.56
C GLY A 79 7.82 16.65 7.09
N GLY A 80 7.39 15.40 7.29
CA GLY A 80 8.14 14.19 6.98
C GLY A 80 7.22 12.97 7.04
N GLY A 81 7.59 11.91 6.32
CA GLY A 81 6.79 10.68 6.25
C GLY A 81 6.98 9.74 7.45
N THR A 82 6.43 8.53 7.35
CA THR A 82 6.45 7.52 8.42
C THR A 82 7.84 7.19 8.94
N TYR A 83 8.85 7.08 8.06
CA TYR A 83 10.23 6.82 8.47
C TYR A 83 10.81 7.96 9.34
N TYR A 84 10.51 9.21 8.97
CA TYR A 84 10.97 10.39 9.72
C TYR A 84 10.33 10.44 11.12
N MET A 85 9.04 10.11 11.23
CA MET A 85 8.35 10.02 12.52
C MET A 85 8.96 8.93 13.42
N ILE A 86 9.19 7.73 12.88
CA ILE A 86 9.71 6.59 13.66
C ILE A 86 11.16 6.83 14.12
N SER A 87 12.04 7.23 13.20
CA SER A 87 13.47 7.43 13.50
C SER A 87 13.71 8.53 14.53
N ARG A 88 12.84 9.53 14.62
CA ARG A 88 12.95 10.59 15.63
C ARG A 88 12.46 10.16 17.01
N SER A 89 11.37 9.41 17.08
CA SER A 89 10.80 8.97 18.37
C SER A 89 11.53 7.78 18.98
N LEU A 90 12.11 6.89 18.16
CA LEU A 90 12.79 5.66 18.62
C LEU A 90 14.32 5.66 18.43
N GLY A 91 14.88 6.67 17.76
CA GLY A 91 16.30 6.76 17.43
C GLY A 91 16.67 6.09 16.09
N PRO A 92 17.88 6.37 15.57
CA PRO A 92 18.29 5.96 14.22
C PRO A 92 18.46 4.45 14.06
N GLU A 93 18.86 3.72 15.11
CA GLU A 93 19.08 2.27 15.06
C GLU A 93 17.77 1.49 14.86
N PHE A 94 16.74 1.83 15.64
CA PHE A 94 15.40 1.25 15.51
C PHE A 94 14.69 1.76 14.25
N GLY A 95 14.81 3.05 13.93
CA GLY A 95 14.24 3.63 12.73
C GLY A 95 14.74 2.99 11.43
N GLY A 96 16.06 2.77 11.32
CA GLY A 96 16.67 2.12 10.15
C GLY A 96 16.17 0.70 9.92
N THR A 97 16.18 -0.13 10.97
CA THR A 97 15.78 -1.54 10.88
C THR A 97 14.30 -1.70 10.56
N ILE A 98 13.42 -0.96 11.26
CA ILE A 98 11.98 -0.97 11.01
C ILE A 98 11.68 -0.43 9.60
N GLY A 99 12.40 0.60 9.15
CA GLY A 99 12.26 1.18 7.81
C GLY A 99 12.54 0.17 6.69
N ILE A 100 13.62 -0.61 6.79
CA ILE A 100 13.97 -1.63 5.78
C ILE A 100 12.92 -2.73 5.73
N ILE A 101 12.48 -3.23 6.89
CA ILE A 101 11.43 -4.27 6.95
C ILE A 101 10.12 -3.74 6.37
N PHE A 102 9.74 -2.51 6.69
CA PHE A 102 8.54 -1.88 6.17
C PHE A 102 8.60 -1.68 4.65
N ALA A 103 9.75 -1.25 4.10
CA ALA A 103 9.95 -1.11 2.67
C ALA A 103 9.80 -2.46 1.93
N LEU A 104 10.41 -3.53 2.48
CA LEU A 104 10.27 -4.88 1.93
C LEU A 104 8.82 -5.39 2.01
N ALA A 105 8.14 -5.16 3.14
CA ALA A 105 6.74 -5.52 3.29
C ALA A 105 5.85 -4.82 2.24
N ASN A 106 6.07 -3.52 2.01
CA ASN A 106 5.32 -2.78 1.01
C ASN A 106 5.62 -3.27 -0.42
N SER A 107 6.88 -3.64 -0.71
CA SER A 107 7.26 -4.25 -2.00
C SER A 107 6.56 -5.60 -2.22
N MET A 108 6.50 -6.46 -1.20
CA MET A 108 5.78 -7.73 -1.28
C MET A 108 4.27 -7.50 -1.44
N GLY A 109 3.70 -6.47 -0.79
CA GLY A 109 2.31 -6.07 -0.97
C GLY A 109 1.97 -5.74 -2.42
N ILE A 110 2.81 -4.94 -3.08
CA ILE A 110 2.65 -4.62 -4.51
C ILE A 110 2.66 -5.90 -5.37
N ALA A 111 3.57 -6.83 -5.08
CA ALA A 111 3.63 -8.11 -5.80
C ALA A 111 2.35 -8.93 -5.62
N LEU A 112 1.82 -9.04 -4.39
CA LEU A 112 0.58 -9.78 -4.10
C LEU A 112 -0.64 -9.17 -4.77
N HIS A 113 -0.77 -7.84 -4.77
CA HIS A 113 -1.86 -7.15 -5.47
C HIS A 113 -1.76 -7.34 -6.98
N THR A 114 -0.56 -7.29 -7.54
CA THR A 114 -0.34 -7.50 -8.98
C THR A 114 -0.69 -8.93 -9.38
N VAL A 115 -0.24 -9.94 -8.63
CA VAL A 115 -0.56 -11.35 -8.91
C VAL A 115 -2.06 -11.61 -8.81
N GLY A 116 -2.74 -11.10 -7.77
CA GLY A 116 -4.19 -11.26 -7.66
C GLY A 116 -4.96 -10.62 -8.82
N PHE A 117 -4.49 -9.47 -9.33
CA PHE A 117 -5.05 -8.87 -10.54
C PHE A 117 -4.82 -9.75 -11.77
N CYS A 118 -3.64 -10.35 -11.91
CA CYS A 118 -3.32 -11.21 -13.05
C CYS A 118 -4.11 -12.52 -13.05
N GLU A 119 -4.33 -13.13 -11.87
CA GLU A 119 -5.22 -14.29 -11.71
C GLU A 119 -6.62 -13.93 -12.23
N ALA A 120 -7.23 -12.87 -11.70
CA ALA A 120 -8.58 -12.44 -12.11
C ALA A 120 -8.67 -12.05 -13.60
N LEU A 121 -7.64 -11.40 -14.15
CA LEU A 121 -7.61 -11.03 -15.58
C LEU A 121 -7.47 -12.25 -16.48
N SER A 122 -6.62 -13.21 -16.10
CA SER A 122 -6.44 -14.45 -16.86
C SER A 122 -7.73 -15.27 -16.88
N ASP A 123 -8.39 -15.43 -15.74
CA ASP A 123 -9.68 -16.14 -15.63
C ASP A 123 -10.74 -15.49 -16.53
N MET A 124 -10.83 -14.15 -16.52
CA MET A 124 -11.77 -13.42 -17.36
C MET A 124 -11.44 -13.52 -18.86
N LEU A 125 -10.15 -13.52 -19.22
CA LEU A 125 -9.72 -13.61 -20.62
C LEU A 125 -10.04 -14.99 -21.22
N GLU A 126 -9.86 -16.05 -20.43
CA GLU A 126 -10.21 -17.40 -20.83
C GLU A 126 -11.73 -17.58 -20.96
N GLU A 127 -12.51 -17.14 -19.97
CA GLU A 127 -13.97 -17.37 -19.93
C GLU A 127 -14.74 -16.56 -20.99
N TYR A 128 -14.37 -15.29 -21.23
CA TYR A 128 -15.15 -14.41 -22.11
C TYR A 128 -14.58 -14.24 -23.51
N PHE A 129 -13.26 -14.26 -23.68
CA PHE A 129 -12.62 -14.03 -24.98
C PHE A 129 -12.10 -15.33 -25.62
N GLY A 130 -12.00 -16.43 -24.86
CA GLY A 130 -11.45 -17.70 -25.35
C GLY A 130 -10.00 -17.59 -25.82
N VAL A 131 -9.27 -16.55 -25.37
CA VAL A 131 -7.89 -16.28 -25.74
C VAL A 131 -6.98 -16.91 -24.70
N GLN A 132 -6.38 -18.04 -25.05
CA GLN A 132 -5.28 -18.64 -24.31
C GLN A 132 -3.97 -18.11 -24.92
N ILE A 133 -3.12 -17.45 -24.13
CA ILE A 133 -1.89 -16.83 -24.67
C ILE A 133 -0.91 -17.93 -25.07
N ILE A 134 -0.68 -18.90 -24.18
CA ILE A 134 0.19 -20.06 -24.45
C ILE A 134 -0.50 -21.37 -24.05
N ASP A 135 -0.88 -21.50 -22.77
CA ASP A 135 -1.41 -22.75 -22.20
C ASP A 135 -2.59 -22.55 -21.25
N GLY A 136 -3.03 -21.31 -21.00
CA GLY A 136 -4.06 -20.99 -20.00
C GLY A 136 -3.60 -21.25 -18.56
N GLY A 137 -2.30 -21.46 -18.36
CA GLY A 137 -1.72 -21.91 -17.10
C GLY A 137 -0.89 -20.85 -16.38
N LEU A 138 0.05 -21.34 -15.58
CA LEU A 138 0.91 -20.49 -14.75
C LEU A 138 1.80 -19.54 -15.56
N ASN A 139 2.08 -19.87 -16.82
CA ASN A 139 2.95 -19.06 -17.66
C ASN A 139 2.24 -17.80 -18.16
N ASP A 140 0.94 -17.87 -18.41
CA ASP A 140 0.12 -16.73 -18.85
C ASP A 140 0.01 -15.69 -17.73
N ILE A 141 -0.18 -16.13 -16.48
CA ILE A 141 -0.16 -15.25 -15.29
C ILE A 141 1.19 -14.53 -15.16
N ARG A 142 2.31 -15.22 -15.42
CA ARG A 142 3.66 -14.62 -15.34
C ARG A 142 3.87 -13.56 -16.43
N ILE A 143 3.43 -13.83 -17.66
CA ILE A 143 3.55 -12.90 -18.78
C ILE A 143 2.71 -11.65 -18.51
N ILE A 144 1.42 -11.82 -18.21
CA ILE A 144 0.50 -10.72 -17.86
C ILE A 144 1.04 -9.93 -16.67
N GLY A 145 1.56 -10.62 -15.64
CA GLY A 145 2.17 -9.99 -14.47
C GLY A 145 3.39 -9.16 -14.80
N SER A 146 4.29 -9.67 -15.63
CA SER A 146 5.48 -8.91 -16.05
C SER A 146 5.11 -7.65 -16.83
N ILE A 147 4.14 -7.74 -17.75
CA ILE A 147 3.64 -6.58 -18.53
C ILE A 147 2.99 -5.56 -17.60
N THR A 148 2.10 -6.02 -16.71
CA THR A 148 1.39 -5.16 -15.75
C THR A 148 2.37 -4.42 -14.84
N LEU A 149 3.42 -5.11 -14.35
CA LEU A 149 4.43 -4.50 -13.50
C LEU A 149 5.24 -3.42 -14.23
N VAL A 150 5.60 -3.66 -15.50
CA VAL A 150 6.30 -2.66 -16.32
C VAL A 150 5.42 -1.44 -16.58
N VAL A 151 4.13 -1.65 -16.90
CA VAL A 151 3.17 -0.56 -17.11
C VAL A 151 2.97 0.26 -15.84
N LEU A 152 2.74 -0.40 -14.70
CA LEU A 152 2.61 0.30 -13.41
C LEU A 152 3.90 1.04 -13.04
N GLY A 153 5.07 0.45 -13.30
CA GLY A 153 6.36 1.10 -13.11
C GLY A 153 6.52 2.37 -13.96
N ALA A 154 6.10 2.33 -15.22
CA ALA A 154 6.11 3.49 -16.11
C ALA A 154 5.14 4.58 -15.63
N ILE A 155 3.92 4.20 -15.21
CA ILE A 155 2.94 5.14 -14.64
C ILE A 155 3.49 5.81 -13.39
N VAL A 156 4.15 5.07 -12.49
CA VAL A 156 4.77 5.63 -11.30
C VAL A 156 5.90 6.60 -11.66
N ALA A 157 6.76 6.23 -12.62
CA ALA A 157 7.85 7.10 -13.07
C ALA A 157 7.33 8.44 -13.61
N ILE A 158 6.33 8.40 -14.50
CA ILE A 158 5.70 9.59 -15.08
C ILE A 158 4.92 10.37 -14.02
N GLY A 159 4.20 9.67 -13.14
CA GLY A 159 3.40 10.27 -12.07
C GLY A 159 4.24 11.04 -11.06
N MET A 160 5.44 10.54 -10.72
CA MET A 160 6.36 11.26 -9.84
C MET A 160 6.83 12.58 -10.48
N GLU A 161 7.06 12.61 -11.79
CA GLU A 161 7.41 13.85 -12.50
C GLU A 161 6.26 14.86 -12.50
N TRP A 162 5.02 14.39 -12.55
CA TRP A 162 3.84 15.25 -12.51
C TRP A 162 3.61 15.82 -11.11
N GLU A 163 3.70 14.98 -10.08
CA GLU A 163 3.65 15.42 -8.68
C GLU A 163 4.77 16.42 -8.37
N ALA A 164 6.00 16.16 -8.86
CA ALA A 164 7.11 17.08 -8.70
C ALA A 164 6.89 18.43 -9.40
N LYS A 165 6.17 18.47 -10.53
CA LYS A 165 5.80 19.71 -11.23
C LYS A 165 4.67 20.47 -10.55
N VAL A 166 3.75 19.79 -9.88
CA VAL A 166 2.67 20.43 -9.10
C VAL A 166 3.20 21.00 -7.77
N VAL A 167 4.25 20.40 -7.21
CA VAL A 167 4.89 20.81 -5.94
C VAL A 167 6.12 21.72 -6.16
N GLY A 168 6.66 21.79 -7.37
CA GLY A 168 7.81 22.64 -7.72
C GLY A 168 7.47 24.14 -7.71
N PRO A 169 8.40 25.01 -7.26
CA PRO A 169 8.13 26.42 -7.06
C PRO A 169 7.97 27.13 -8.41
N ASN A 170 6.86 27.85 -8.57
CA ASN A 170 6.85 29.12 -9.29
C ASN A 170 7.11 30.23 -8.28
#